data_AF-A0A2N2S4J3-F1
#
_entry.id   AF-A0A2N2S4J3-F1
#
_cell.length_a   1.000
_cell.length_b   1.000
_cell.length_c   1.000
_cell.angle_alpha   90.00
_cell.angle_beta   90.00
_cell.angle_gamma   90.00
#
_symmetry.space_group_name_H-M   'P 1'
#
loop_
_entity.id
_entity.type
_entity.pdbx_description
1 polymer ?
#
loop_
_entity_poly.entity_id
_entity_poly.type
_entity_poly.pdbx_seq_one_letter_code
_entity_poly.pdbx_strand_id
1 'polypeptide(L)' 'MDLDSYIRALPKAELHLHIEGSLEPEMMFALAQRNGVTLPWDSIEATRAAYDFSDLQSFLDL' A
#
# COMPACT_ATOMS: atom_id res chain seq x y z
N MET A 1 5.96 27.02 12.89
CA MET A 1 5.75 25.87 11.99
C MET A 1 7.10 25.16 11.93
N ASP A 2 7.15 23.87 12.26
CA ASP A 2 8.36 23.09 12.03
C ASP A 2 8.50 22.75 10.54
N LEU A 3 9.63 22.17 10.15
CA LEU A 3 9.91 21.86 8.76
C LEU A 3 8.92 20.81 8.18
N ASP A 4 8.52 19.81 8.97
CA ASP A 4 7.59 18.76 8.51
C ASP A 4 6.19 19.34 8.20
N SER A 5 5.65 20.14 9.13
CA SER A 5 4.36 20.79 8.94
C SER A 5 4.37 21.78 7.77
N TYR A 6 5.49 22.47 7.53
CA TYR A 6 5.65 23.32 6.35
C TYR A 6 5.65 22.50 5.04
N ILE A 7 6.42 21.41 4.97
CA ILE A 7 6.51 20.55 3.77
C ILE A 7 5.16 19.91 3.45
N ARG A 8 4.42 19.41 4.46
CA ARG A 8 3.09 18.80 4.26
C ARG A 8 2.08 19.78 3.67
N ALA A 9 2.12 21.05 4.07
CA ALA A 9 1.20 22.09 3.63
C ALA A 9 1.43 22.59 2.19
N LEU A 10 2.59 22.31 1.58
CA LEU A 10 2.85 22.71 0.19
C LEU A 10 1.83 22.07 -0.78
N PRO A 11 1.28 22.81 -1.75
CA PRO A 11 0.53 22.22 -2.86
C PRO A 11 1.48 21.40 -3.75
N LYS A 12 1.08 20.18 -4.11
CA LYS A 12 1.90 19.23 -4.87
C LYS A 12 1.09 18.64 -6.02
N ALA A 13 1.76 18.36 -7.12
CA ALA A 13 1.25 17.47 -8.16
C ALA A 13 2.09 16.18 -8.13
N GLU A 14 1.42 15.03 -8.12
CA GLU A 14 2.06 13.72 -8.22
C GLU A 14 1.93 13.22 -9.66
N LEU A 15 3.07 13.08 -10.35
CA LEU A 15 3.11 12.80 -11.79
C LEU A 15 3.39 11.33 -12.12
N HIS A 16 3.80 10.55 -11.12
CA HIS A 16 4.07 9.12 -11.26
C HIS A 16 3.51 8.41 -10.02
N LEU A 17 2.36 7.78 -10.18
CA LEU A 17 1.73 6.92 -9.19
C LEU A 17 1.06 5.77 -9.92
N HIS A 18 1.17 4.57 -9.37
CA HIS A 18 0.36 3.43 -9.77
C HIS A 18 -0.81 3.34 -8.79
N ILE A 19 -2.05 3.35 -9.29
CA ILE A 19 -3.24 3.29 -8.42
C ILE A 19 -3.24 1.96 -7.64
N GLU A 20 -2.86 0.88 -8.30
CA GLU A 20 -2.70 -0.45 -7.74
C GLU A 20 -1.67 -0.45 -6.59
N GLY A 21 -0.60 0.34 -6.72
CA GLY A 21 0.42 0.53 -5.69
C GLY A 21 -0.03 1.35 -4.47
N SER A 22 -1.24 1.94 -4.51
CA SER A 22 -1.86 2.64 -3.37
C SER A 22 -2.86 1.76 -2.60
N LEU A 23 -2.95 0.47 -2.92
CA LEU A 23 -3.84 -0.45 -2.24
C LEU A 23 -3.27 -0.83 -0.87
N GLU A 24 -3.77 -0.19 0.19
CA GLU A 24 -3.40 -0.51 1.56
C GLU A 24 -3.91 -1.90 1.98
N PRO A 25 -3.18 -2.64 2.84
CA PRO A 25 -3.61 -3.93 3.36
C PRO A 25 -5.02 -3.93 3.96
N GLU A 26 -5.38 -2.91 4.75
CA GLU A 26 -6.72 -2.78 5.34
C GLU A 26 -7.80 -2.71 4.25
N MET A 27 -7.55 -1.95 3.19
CA MET A 27 -8.46 -1.83 2.06
C MET A 27 -8.53 -3.13 1.25
N MET A 28 -7.39 -3.81 1.05
CA MET A 28 -7.33 -5.12 0.41
C MET A 28 -8.23 -6.13 1.13
N PHE A 29 -8.14 -6.24 2.47
CA PHE A 29 -9.00 -7.12 3.27
C PHE A 29 -10.48 -6.73 3.18
N ALA A 30 -10.80 -5.44 3.28
CA ALA A 30 -12.17 -4.96 3.17
C ALA A 30 -12.79 -5.27 1.79
N LEU A 31 -12.03 -5.11 0.71
CA LEU A 31 -12.45 -5.45 -0.65
C LEU A 31 -12.58 -6.97 -0.84
N ALA A 32 -11.65 -7.75 -0.31
CA ALA A 32 -11.71 -9.21 -0.37
C ALA A 32 -12.96 -9.75 0.33
N GLN A 33 -13.25 -9.26 1.55
CA GLN A 33 -14.47 -9.59 2.28
C GLN A 33 -15.71 -9.22 1.48
N ARG A 34 -15.77 -7.99 0.93
CA ARG A 34 -16.91 -7.51 0.14
C ARG A 34 -17.17 -8.38 -1.09
N ASN A 35 -16.10 -8.87 -1.72
CA ASN A 35 -16.17 -9.62 -2.98
C ASN A 35 -16.14 -11.14 -2.79
N GLY A 36 -16.06 -11.65 -1.55
CA GLY A 36 -15.98 -13.10 -1.29
C GLY A 36 -14.68 -13.75 -1.78
N VAL A 37 -13.57 -13.01 -1.78
CA VAL A 37 -12.25 -13.50 -2.21
C VAL A 37 -11.43 -13.90 -0.99
N THR A 38 -10.85 -15.10 -1.02
CA THR A 38 -9.89 -15.54 0.00
C THR A 38 -8.51 -14.98 -0.33
N LEU A 39 -7.89 -14.30 0.64
CA LEU A 39 -6.52 -13.78 0.51
C LEU A 39 -5.50 -14.85 0.94
N PRO A 40 -4.26 -14.78 0.41
CA PRO A 40 -3.18 -15.70 0.81
C PRO A 40 -2.56 -15.34 2.18
N TRP A 41 -2.97 -14.25 2.81
CA TRP A 41 -2.53 -13.82 4.14
C TRP A 41 -3.67 -13.86 5.15
N ASP A 42 -3.35 -14.31 6.36
CA ASP A 42 -4.34 -14.49 7.42
C ASP A 42 -4.65 -13.19 8.20
N SER A 43 -3.82 -12.15 8.04
CA SER A 43 -4.02 -10.86 8.70
C SER A 43 -3.35 -9.69 7.97
N ILE A 44 -3.75 -8.47 8.35
CA ILE A 44 -3.15 -7.22 7.87
C ILE A 44 -1.65 -7.18 8.19
N GLU A 45 -1.26 -7.62 9.39
CA GLU A 45 0.13 -7.68 9.84
C GLU A 45 0.94 -8.66 8.99
N ALA A 46 0.37 -9.82 8.64
CA ALA A 46 1.02 -10.79 7.76
C ALA A 46 1.24 -10.22 6.35
N THR A 47 0.27 -9.48 5.80
CA THR A 47 0.46 -8.77 4.52
C THR A 47 1.54 -7.70 4.63
N ARG A 48 1.53 -6.87 5.67
CA ARG A 48 2.57 -5.84 5.86
C ARG A 48 3.96 -6.45 6.00
N ALA A 49 4.07 -7.59 6.67
CA ALA A 49 5.34 -8.32 6.79
C ALA A 49 5.84 -8.87 5.45
N ALA A 50 4.96 -9.10 4.47
CA ALA A 50 5.32 -9.53 3.13
C ALA A 50 5.86 -8.39 2.25
N TYR A 51 5.76 -7.13 2.68
CA TYR A 51 6.33 -5.97 1.98
C TYR A 51 7.84 -5.85 2.25
N ASP A 52 8.57 -6.94 2.05
CA ASP A 52 10.03 -7.04 2.17
C ASP A 52 10.61 -7.46 0.81
N PHE A 53 11.04 -6.49 0.03
CA PHE A 53 11.40 -6.67 -1.38
C PHE A 53 12.92 -6.57 -1.58
N SER A 54 13.49 -7.53 -2.30
CA SER A 54 14.93 -7.55 -2.63
C SER A 54 15.24 -6.96 -4.01
N ASP A 55 14.25 -6.89 -4.88
CA ASP A 55 14.36 -6.37 -6.24
C ASP A 55 12.97 -5.95 -6.78
N LEU A 56 12.92 -5.53 -8.05
CA LEU A 56 11.66 -5.17 -8.69
C LEU A 56 10.71 -6.37 -8.84
N GLN A 57 11.23 -7.55 -9.13
CA GLN A 57 10.36 -8.70 -9.42
C GLN A 57 9.66 -9.20 -8.16
N SER A 58 10.38 -9.26 -7.02
CA SER A 58 9.81 -9.59 -5.72
C SER A 58 8.70 -8.62 -5.28
N PHE A 59 8.76 -7.35 -5.71
CA PHE A 59 7.64 -6.41 -5.53
C PHE A 59 6.45 -6.72 -6.43
N LEU A 60 6.69 -7.07 -7.69
CA LEU A 60 5.63 -7.30 -8.68
C LEU A 60 4.90 -8.64 -8.51
N ASP A 61 5.56 -9.63 -7.92
CA ASP A 61 5.02 -10.99 -7.72
C ASP A 61 4.06 -11.10 -6.52
N LEU A 62 4.05 -10.09 -5.64
CA LEU A 62 3.20 -10.03 -4.45
C LEU A 62 1.76 -9.65 -4.82
#